data_AF-A0A182EJF3-F1
#
_entry.id   AF-A0A182EJF3-F1
#
_cell.length_a   1.000
_cell.length_b   1.000
_cell.length_c   1.000
_cell.angle_alpha   90.00
_cell.angle_beta   90.00
_cell.angle_gamma   90.00
#
_symmetry.space_group_name_H-M   'P 1'
#
loop_
_entity.id
_entity.type
_entity.pdbx_description
1 polymer ?
#
loop_
_entity_poly.entity_id
_entity_poly.type
_entity_poly.pdbx_seq_one_letter_code
_entity_poly.pdbx_strand_id
1 'polypeptide(L)'
;VINVRNMDNPNVYRRWATLRNVLFMVCNGMNIKEKMKKLFNRYLEIAHYGALRSAILEYSGMEIELVAAQITISFIRYSDIMQADKVFYEAGMACRKQGIKKECLAFILLNHYLDLCDAIEDQDPSIVNGSIFEGTDIPQEVLLPETKYTSDEEYEEVKEWVLAISMEQSIERNLPCDKNGNFEVSLVDANGTSHSACLISGYPVRGSAKQFGSSGKVADRDTWSRFIMAQKTKSTESIADVLQFIAKWTQTTSLSL
;
A
#
# COMPACT_ATOMS: atom_id res chain seq x y z
N VAL A 1 15.94 1.54 -0.61
CA VAL A 1 15.00 0.40 -0.45
C VAL A 1 13.62 0.79 -0.97
N ILE A 2 12.97 1.82 -0.40
CA ILE A 2 11.58 2.18 -0.75
C ILE A 2 11.35 2.52 -2.23
N ASN A 3 12.29 3.19 -2.90
CA ASN A 3 12.17 3.59 -4.32
C ASN A 3 12.98 2.72 -5.29
N VAL A 4 13.58 1.62 -4.80
CA VAL A 4 14.32 0.69 -5.67
C VAL A 4 13.32 -0.15 -6.47
N ARG A 5 13.61 -0.43 -7.75
CA ARG A 5 12.83 -1.33 -8.61
C ARG A 5 12.87 -2.77 -8.09
N ASN A 6 11.87 -3.57 -8.45
CA ASN A 6 11.78 -5.00 -8.14
C ASN A 6 11.87 -5.28 -6.63
N MET A 7 11.16 -4.49 -5.82
CA MET A 7 11.08 -4.63 -4.36
C MET A 7 9.74 -5.27 -3.92
N ASP A 8 9.09 -5.99 -4.83
CA ASP A 8 7.77 -6.62 -4.77
C ASP A 8 7.87 -8.13 -5.04
N ASN A 9 8.90 -8.80 -4.54
CA ASN A 9 9.10 -10.25 -4.68
C ASN A 9 9.65 -10.89 -3.39
N PRO A 10 9.57 -12.22 -3.25
CA PRO A 10 10.04 -12.92 -2.05
C PRO A 10 11.51 -12.67 -1.70
N ASN A 11 12.38 -12.58 -2.70
CA ASN A 11 13.83 -12.54 -2.51
C ASN A 11 14.32 -11.25 -1.84
N VAL A 12 13.51 -10.20 -1.82
CA VAL A 12 13.85 -8.92 -1.18
C VAL A 12 13.38 -8.79 0.26
N TYR A 13 12.75 -9.82 0.83
CA TYR A 13 12.24 -9.82 2.21
C TYR A 13 13.27 -9.31 3.22
N ARG A 14 14.50 -9.86 3.19
CA ARG A 14 15.55 -9.50 4.16
C ARG A 14 15.92 -8.02 4.11
N ARG A 15 15.89 -7.38 2.92
CA ARG A 15 16.17 -5.94 2.78
C ARG A 15 15.09 -5.11 3.45
N TRP A 16 13.82 -5.47 3.26
CA TRP A 16 12.69 -4.83 3.93
C TRP A 16 12.70 -5.04 5.44
N ALA A 17 12.88 -6.28 5.90
CA ALA A 17 12.93 -6.61 7.32
C ALA A 17 14.08 -5.89 8.04
N THR A 18 15.24 -5.75 7.40
CA THR A 18 16.37 -4.98 7.95
C THR A 18 16.00 -3.51 8.13
N LEU A 19 15.43 -2.87 7.10
CA LEU A 19 14.97 -1.48 7.18
C LEU A 19 13.90 -1.30 8.29
N ARG A 20 12.92 -2.20 8.34
CA ARG A 20 11.85 -2.22 9.35
C ARG A 20 12.43 -2.28 10.77
N ASN A 21 13.41 -3.16 11.00
CA ASN A 21 14.03 -3.31 12.31
C ASN A 21 14.86 -2.08 12.73
N VAL A 22 15.60 -1.47 11.79
CA VAL A 22 16.34 -0.22 12.04
C VAL A 22 15.38 0.93 12.38
N LEU A 23 14.31 1.10 11.60
CA LEU A 23 13.31 2.14 11.84
C LEU A 23 12.58 1.93 13.18
N PHE A 24 12.28 0.68 13.54
CA PHE A 24 11.70 0.36 14.85
C PHE A 24 12.62 0.75 16.00
N MET A 25 13.93 0.52 15.87
CA MET A 25 14.92 0.97 16.86
C MET A 25 14.98 2.49 16.96
N VAL A 26 14.92 3.20 15.84
CA VAL A 26 14.91 4.69 15.82
C VAL A 26 13.65 5.23 16.51
N CYS A 27 12.47 4.69 16.19
CA CYS A 27 11.19 5.11 16.77
C CYS A 27 11.13 4.93 18.29
N ASN A 28 11.84 3.94 18.85
CA ASN A 28 11.81 3.62 20.28
C ASN A 28 13.03 4.10 21.08
N GLY A 29 14.18 4.23 20.43
CA GLY A 29 15.47 4.42 21.11
C GLY A 29 15.96 5.86 21.17
N MET A 30 15.38 6.76 20.38
CA MET A 30 15.84 8.15 20.30
C MET A 30 14.81 9.12 20.89
N ASN A 31 15.30 10.13 21.63
CA ASN A 31 14.48 11.25 22.07
C ASN A 31 14.28 12.23 20.90
N ILE A 32 13.44 11.84 19.94
CA ILE A 32 13.18 12.61 18.73
C ILE A 32 11.94 13.49 18.95
N LYS A 33 11.97 14.71 18.39
CA LYS A 33 10.80 15.60 18.32
C LYS A 33 9.58 14.87 17.73
N GLU A 34 8.40 15.17 18.25
CA GLU A 34 7.14 14.50 17.89
C GLU A 34 6.87 14.46 16.38
N LYS A 35 7.11 15.56 15.65
CA LYS A 35 6.93 15.60 14.19
C LYS A 35 7.80 14.57 13.46
N MET A 36 9.08 14.48 13.84
CA MET A 36 10.02 13.51 13.28
C MET A 36 9.64 12.09 13.67
N LYS A 37 9.16 11.89 14.90
CA LYS A 37 8.65 10.58 15.35
C LYS A 37 7.47 10.12 14.48
N LYS A 38 6.52 11.00 14.16
CA LYS A 38 5.42 10.69 13.24
C LYS A 38 5.94 10.30 11.85
N LEU A 39 6.89 11.06 11.32
CA LEU A 39 7.51 10.75 10.02
C LEU A 39 8.20 9.37 10.04
N PHE A 40 9.04 9.09 11.04
CA PHE A 40 9.70 7.79 11.16
C PHE A 40 8.72 6.62 11.35
N ASN A 41 7.58 6.84 12.01
CA ASN A 41 6.53 5.82 12.08
C ASN A 41 5.91 5.53 10.70
N ARG A 42 5.72 6.53 9.84
CA ARG A 42 5.27 6.29 8.45
C ARG A 42 6.31 5.49 7.66
N TYR A 43 7.59 5.81 7.79
CA TYR A 43 8.66 4.97 7.21
C TYR A 43 8.64 3.53 7.76
N LEU A 44 8.40 3.37 9.07
CA LEU A 44 8.32 2.06 9.70
C LEU A 44 7.14 1.24 9.16
N GLU A 45 5.98 1.88 8.96
CA GLU A 45 4.82 1.27 8.32
C GLU A 45 5.13 0.83 6.89
N ILE A 46 5.73 1.68 6.07
CA ILE A 46 6.16 1.33 4.70
C ILE A 46 7.07 0.10 4.73
N ALA A 47 8.07 0.09 5.62
CA ALA A 47 9.01 -1.02 5.72
C ALA A 47 8.37 -2.31 6.24
N HIS A 48 7.42 -2.19 7.17
CA HIS A 48 6.62 -3.31 7.66
C HIS A 48 5.78 -3.92 6.56
N TYR A 49 5.00 -3.10 5.85
CA TYR A 49 4.17 -3.55 4.73
C TYR A 49 5.01 -4.12 3.59
N GLY A 50 6.17 -3.54 3.27
CA GLY A 50 7.09 -4.09 2.27
C GLY A 50 7.65 -5.46 2.66
N ALA A 51 8.02 -5.63 3.93
CA ALA A 51 8.49 -6.92 4.46
C ALA A 51 7.36 -7.96 4.44
N LEU A 52 6.17 -7.58 4.91
CA LEU A 52 5.00 -8.45 4.94
C LEU A 52 4.57 -8.87 3.52
N ARG A 53 4.50 -7.93 2.57
CA ARG A 53 4.23 -8.21 1.15
C ARG A 53 5.23 -9.23 0.60
N SER A 54 6.52 -9.01 0.83
CA SER A 54 7.56 -9.93 0.35
C SER A 54 7.42 -11.33 0.97
N ALA A 55 7.13 -11.41 2.27
CA ALA A 55 6.95 -12.70 2.97
C ALA A 55 5.73 -13.47 2.44
N ILE A 56 4.62 -12.78 2.18
CA ILE A 56 3.39 -13.46 1.76
C ILE A 56 3.40 -13.86 0.28
N LEU A 57 4.27 -13.25 -0.54
CA LEU A 57 4.49 -13.66 -1.93
C LEU A 57 5.26 -15.00 -2.05
N GLU A 58 5.76 -15.57 -0.96
CA GLU A 58 6.32 -16.94 -0.93
C GLU A 58 5.24 -18.04 -1.02
N TYR A 59 3.98 -17.63 -0.89
CA TYR A 59 2.80 -18.47 -0.95
C TYR A 59 2.13 -18.32 -2.31
N SER A 60 1.37 -19.34 -2.70
CA SER A 60 0.51 -19.29 -3.87
C SER A 60 -0.93 -19.39 -3.41
N GLY A 61 -1.83 -18.59 -3.99
CA GLY A 61 -3.25 -18.68 -3.69
C GLY A 61 -3.95 -17.32 -3.72
N MET A 62 -5.15 -17.33 -4.29
CA MET A 62 -5.95 -16.12 -4.52
C MET A 62 -6.18 -15.28 -3.25
N GLU A 63 -6.44 -15.91 -2.10
CA GLU A 63 -6.74 -15.20 -0.86
C GLU A 63 -5.54 -14.42 -0.30
N ILE A 64 -4.31 -14.94 -0.44
CA ILE A 64 -3.11 -14.26 0.05
C ILE A 64 -2.57 -13.27 -0.98
N GLU A 65 -2.75 -13.55 -2.27
CA GLU A 65 -2.50 -12.61 -3.37
C GLU A 65 -3.38 -11.37 -3.25
N LEU A 66 -4.64 -11.52 -2.80
CA LEU A 66 -5.52 -10.40 -2.47
C LEU A 66 -4.89 -9.50 -1.38
N VAL A 67 -4.35 -10.09 -0.31
CA VAL A 67 -3.67 -9.33 0.76
C VAL A 67 -2.43 -8.62 0.21
N ALA A 68 -1.65 -9.26 -0.66
CA ALA A 68 -0.46 -8.65 -1.27
C ALA A 68 -0.83 -7.47 -2.17
N ALA A 69 -1.94 -7.60 -2.90
CA ALA A 69 -2.49 -6.53 -3.74
C ALA A 69 -3.00 -5.37 -2.87
N GLN A 70 -3.73 -5.65 -1.79
CA GLN A 70 -4.16 -4.62 -0.84
C GLN A 70 -2.97 -3.86 -0.25
N ILE A 71 -1.90 -4.55 0.18
CA ILE A 71 -0.69 -3.88 0.66
C ILE A 71 -0.13 -2.95 -0.42
N THR A 72 0.00 -3.45 -1.65
CA THR A 72 0.53 -2.68 -2.78
C THR A 72 -0.31 -1.44 -3.07
N ILE A 73 -1.63 -1.58 -3.12
CA ILE A 73 -2.55 -0.46 -3.35
C ILE A 73 -2.48 0.54 -2.20
N SER A 74 -2.33 0.07 -0.96
CA SER A 74 -2.23 0.93 0.22
C SER A 74 -1.01 1.85 0.21
N PHE A 75 0.02 1.54 -0.60
CA PHE A 75 1.21 2.37 -0.70
C PHE A 75 0.98 3.74 -1.34
N ILE A 76 -0.12 3.94 -2.07
CA ILE A 76 -0.46 5.27 -2.63
C ILE A 76 -0.63 6.34 -1.54
N ARG A 77 -0.99 5.97 -0.30
CA ARG A 77 -1.04 6.88 0.86
C ARG A 77 0.32 7.38 1.34
N TYR A 78 1.39 6.82 0.79
CA TYR A 78 2.77 7.19 1.08
C TYR A 78 3.44 7.79 -0.14
N SER A 79 2.70 8.26 -1.15
CA SER A 79 3.24 8.90 -2.38
C SER A 79 4.01 10.21 -2.13
N ASP A 80 3.90 10.78 -0.93
CA ASP A 80 4.72 11.92 -0.46
C ASP A 80 6.09 11.48 0.13
N ILE A 81 6.27 10.18 0.38
CA ILE A 81 7.52 9.58 0.89
C ILE A 81 8.16 8.66 -0.15
N MET A 82 7.34 7.82 -0.78
CA MET A 82 7.71 6.93 -1.87
C MET A 82 7.54 7.67 -3.18
N GLN A 83 8.35 7.31 -4.17
CA GLN A 83 8.22 7.83 -5.53
C GLN A 83 6.79 7.61 -6.05
N ALA A 84 6.12 8.69 -6.46
CA ALA A 84 4.67 8.68 -6.72
C ALA A 84 4.29 7.82 -7.93
N ASP A 85 4.92 8.05 -9.09
CA ASP A 85 4.69 7.27 -10.32
C ASP A 85 4.89 5.77 -10.08
N LYS A 86 5.89 5.39 -9.27
CA LYS A 86 6.09 4.01 -8.82
C LYS A 86 4.87 3.43 -8.10
N VAL A 87 4.38 4.08 -7.04
CA VAL A 87 3.32 3.50 -6.21
C VAL A 87 1.99 3.44 -6.95
N PHE A 88 1.70 4.42 -7.80
CA PHE A 88 0.50 4.43 -8.64
C PHE A 88 0.56 3.37 -9.74
N TYR A 89 1.71 3.20 -10.41
CA TYR A 89 1.93 2.10 -11.35
C TYR A 89 1.74 0.72 -10.69
N GLU A 90 2.47 0.46 -9.59
CA GLU A 90 2.39 -0.84 -8.89
C GLU A 90 0.95 -1.12 -8.42
N ALA A 91 0.27 -0.12 -7.86
CA ALA A 91 -1.11 -0.26 -7.40
C ALA A 91 -2.10 -0.50 -8.55
N GLY A 92 -1.98 0.25 -9.65
CA GLY A 92 -2.79 0.08 -10.84
C GLY A 92 -2.63 -1.31 -11.47
N MET A 93 -1.40 -1.80 -11.57
CA MET A 93 -1.11 -3.16 -12.06
C MET A 93 -1.63 -4.25 -11.10
N ALA A 94 -1.57 -4.03 -9.79
CA ALA A 94 -2.17 -4.92 -8.80
C ALA A 94 -3.72 -4.96 -8.89
N CYS A 95 -4.35 -3.85 -9.27
CA CYS A 95 -5.78 -3.80 -9.58
C CYS A 95 -6.09 -4.53 -10.89
N ARG A 96 -5.33 -4.33 -11.97
CA ARG A 96 -5.52 -5.04 -13.26
C ARG A 96 -5.51 -6.56 -13.08
N LYS A 97 -4.60 -7.08 -12.26
CA LYS A 97 -4.49 -8.52 -11.95
C LYS A 97 -5.74 -9.10 -11.25
N GLN A 98 -6.56 -8.26 -10.59
CA GLN A 98 -7.80 -8.67 -9.93
C GLN A 98 -9.03 -8.61 -10.87
N GLY A 99 -8.84 -8.22 -12.13
CA GLY A 99 -9.86 -8.21 -13.17
C GLY A 99 -11.00 -7.23 -12.89
N ILE A 100 -12.19 -7.56 -13.39
CA ILE A 100 -13.39 -6.69 -13.44
C ILE A 100 -13.71 -6.05 -12.08
N LYS A 101 -13.48 -6.74 -10.96
CA LYS A 101 -13.77 -6.22 -9.61
C LYS A 101 -12.96 -4.97 -9.25
N LYS A 102 -11.80 -4.76 -9.88
CA LYS A 102 -10.86 -3.66 -9.62
C LYS A 102 -10.55 -2.84 -10.86
N GLU A 103 -11.23 -3.08 -11.97
CA GLU A 103 -10.94 -2.43 -13.25
C GLU A 103 -11.09 -0.91 -13.20
N CYS A 104 -12.17 -0.41 -12.59
CA CYS A 104 -12.37 1.03 -12.36
C CYS A 104 -11.21 1.64 -11.54
N LEU A 105 -10.80 0.98 -10.44
CA LEU A 105 -9.66 1.47 -9.66
C LEU A 105 -8.35 1.38 -10.44
N ALA A 106 -8.14 0.31 -11.22
CA ALA A 106 -6.97 0.16 -12.07
C ALA A 106 -6.88 1.32 -13.08
N PHE A 107 -8.00 1.65 -13.74
CA PHE A 107 -8.11 2.74 -14.68
C PHE A 107 -7.70 4.07 -14.05
N ILE A 108 -8.28 4.40 -12.89
CA ILE A 108 -7.99 5.66 -12.19
C ILE A 108 -6.51 5.75 -11.80
N LEU A 109 -5.96 4.71 -11.18
CA LEU A 109 -4.58 4.72 -10.70
C LEU A 109 -3.57 4.76 -11.84
N LEU A 110 -3.84 4.05 -12.94
CA LEU A 110 -2.95 4.04 -14.10
C LEU A 110 -3.05 5.31 -14.93
N ASN A 111 -4.23 5.92 -15.03
CA ASN A 111 -4.36 7.22 -15.68
C ASN A 111 -3.62 8.30 -14.87
N HIS A 112 -3.74 8.30 -13.55
CA HIS A 112 -2.95 9.20 -12.69
C HIS A 112 -1.44 8.94 -12.78
N TYR A 113 -1.01 7.69 -12.95
CA TYR A 113 0.40 7.37 -13.24
C TYR A 113 0.89 7.96 -14.56
N LEU A 114 0.06 8.00 -15.62
CA LEU A 114 0.43 8.63 -16.88
C LEU A 114 0.60 10.15 -16.69
N ASP A 115 -0.31 10.81 -15.98
CA ASP A 115 -0.18 12.23 -15.63
C ASP A 115 1.12 12.51 -14.87
N LEU A 116 1.50 11.61 -13.94
CA LEU A 116 2.77 11.70 -13.21
C LEU A 116 3.99 11.52 -14.13
N CYS A 117 3.92 10.63 -15.13
CA CYS A 117 4.99 10.46 -16.10
C CYS A 117 5.18 11.71 -16.95
N ASP A 118 4.08 12.28 -17.47
CA ASP A 118 4.10 13.50 -18.27
C ASP A 118 4.67 14.67 -17.44
N ALA A 119 4.25 14.79 -16.16
CA ALA A 119 4.81 15.76 -15.22
C ALA A 119 6.30 15.59 -14.96
N ILE A 120 6.80 14.34 -14.87
CA ILE A 120 8.24 14.05 -14.70
C ILE A 120 9.03 14.42 -15.95
N GLU A 121 8.49 14.14 -17.15
CA GLU A 121 9.16 14.48 -18.42
C GLU A 121 9.28 15.99 -18.62
N ASP A 122 8.21 16.72 -18.33
CA ASP A 122 8.16 18.18 -18.47
C ASP A 122 8.74 18.92 -17.24
N GLN A 123 9.06 18.19 -16.16
CA GLN A 123 9.48 18.74 -14.86
C GLN A 123 8.48 19.78 -14.32
N ASP A 124 7.19 19.57 -14.57
CA ASP A 124 6.10 20.46 -14.20
C ASP A 124 5.04 19.74 -13.35
N PRO A 125 5.05 19.92 -12.01
CA PRO A 125 4.05 19.31 -11.12
C PRO A 125 2.61 19.75 -11.41
N SER A 126 2.38 20.86 -12.11
CA SER A 126 1.03 21.39 -12.36
C SER A 126 0.22 20.55 -13.35
N ILE A 127 0.88 19.64 -14.08
CA ILE A 127 0.24 18.67 -14.98
C ILE A 127 -0.58 17.64 -14.20
N VAL A 128 -0.16 17.29 -12.97
CA VAL A 128 -0.80 16.25 -12.17
C VAL A 128 -2.09 16.77 -11.55
N ASN A 129 -3.23 16.22 -11.96
CA ASN A 129 -4.52 16.52 -11.35
C ASN A 129 -4.85 15.55 -10.20
N GLY A 130 -4.64 16.01 -8.96
CA GLY A 130 -4.95 15.24 -7.75
C GLY A 130 -6.41 15.29 -7.29
N SER A 131 -7.30 16.02 -7.97
CA SER A 131 -8.65 16.32 -7.47
C SER A 131 -9.54 15.09 -7.30
N ILE A 132 -9.28 14.02 -8.05
CA ILE A 132 -9.99 12.75 -7.91
C ILE A 132 -9.82 12.15 -6.51
N PHE A 133 -8.76 12.52 -5.77
CA PHE A 133 -8.49 12.08 -4.40
C PHE A 133 -8.93 13.08 -3.33
N GLU A 134 -9.65 14.15 -3.68
CA GLU A 134 -10.22 15.08 -2.69
C GLU A 134 -11.11 14.36 -1.67
N GLY A 135 -10.98 14.75 -0.40
CA GLY A 135 -11.69 14.11 0.71
C GLY A 135 -11.09 12.78 1.18
N THR A 136 -9.96 12.34 0.61
CA THR A 136 -9.22 11.15 1.06
C THR A 136 -7.93 11.52 1.80
N ASP A 137 -7.22 10.52 2.31
CA ASP A 137 -5.87 10.67 2.88
C ASP A 137 -4.75 10.36 1.87
N ILE A 138 -5.05 10.27 0.57
CA ILE A 138 -4.04 10.14 -0.48
C ILE A 138 -3.37 11.51 -0.70
N PRO A 139 -2.02 11.61 -0.62
CA PRO A 139 -1.33 12.88 -0.87
C PRO A 139 -1.59 13.39 -2.29
N GLN A 140 -1.99 14.66 -2.39
CA GLN A 140 -2.22 15.36 -3.67
C GLN A 140 -0.97 16.11 -4.15
N GLU A 141 -0.13 16.57 -3.22
CA GLU A 141 1.15 17.19 -3.52
C GLU A 141 2.25 16.15 -3.32
N VAL A 142 2.99 15.85 -4.40
CA VAL A 142 4.09 14.89 -4.39
C VAL A 142 5.34 15.53 -4.99
N LEU A 143 6.51 15.02 -4.59
CA LEU A 143 7.77 15.43 -5.17
C LEU A 143 8.00 14.66 -6.47
N LEU A 144 8.28 15.38 -7.56
CA LEU A 144 8.65 14.73 -8.82
C LEU A 144 10.08 14.18 -8.74
N PRO A 145 10.30 12.91 -9.12
CA PRO A 145 11.63 12.35 -9.28
C PRO A 145 12.34 12.91 -10.52
N GLU A 146 13.66 12.74 -10.60
CA GLU A 146 14.46 13.10 -11.78
C GLU A 146 14.16 12.19 -13.00
N THR A 147 13.75 10.95 -12.75
CA THR A 147 13.51 9.94 -13.80
C THR A 147 12.28 9.10 -13.48
N LYS A 148 11.53 8.73 -14.52
CA LYS A 148 10.41 7.79 -14.44
C LYS A 148 10.84 6.44 -13.82
N TYR A 149 9.92 5.82 -13.10
CA TYR A 149 10.11 4.52 -12.48
C TYR A 149 10.15 3.39 -13.52
N THR A 150 9.25 3.45 -14.50
CA THR A 150 8.98 2.46 -15.54
C THR A 150 9.90 2.61 -16.75
N SER A 151 10.05 1.54 -17.53
CA SER A 151 10.66 1.62 -18.87
C SER A 151 9.67 2.17 -19.89
N ASP A 152 10.15 2.52 -21.08
CA ASP A 152 9.29 3.01 -22.16
C ASP A 152 8.30 1.92 -22.62
N GLU A 153 8.69 0.64 -22.60
CA GLU A 153 7.78 -0.47 -22.92
C GLU A 153 6.65 -0.62 -21.89
N GLU A 154 6.96 -0.50 -20.59
CA GLU A 154 5.94 -0.55 -19.53
C GLU A 154 5.01 0.68 -19.60
N TYR A 155 5.55 1.85 -19.93
CA TYR A 155 4.77 3.06 -20.13
C TYR A 155 3.79 2.92 -21.30
N GLU A 156 4.26 2.45 -22.46
CA GLU A 156 3.41 2.25 -23.63
C GLU A 156 2.35 1.16 -23.38
N GLU A 157 2.68 0.06 -22.68
CA GLU A 157 1.68 -0.96 -22.29
C GLU A 157 0.53 -0.34 -21.47
N VAL A 158 0.86 0.49 -20.48
CA VAL A 158 -0.14 1.15 -19.64
C VAL A 158 -0.95 2.15 -20.46
N LYS A 159 -0.30 2.93 -21.32
CA LYS A 159 -0.95 3.92 -22.18
C LYS A 159 -1.94 3.28 -23.14
N GLU A 160 -1.55 2.21 -23.83
CA GLU A 160 -2.44 1.46 -24.72
C GLU A 160 -3.65 0.90 -23.95
N TRP A 161 -3.42 0.34 -22.76
CA TRP A 161 -4.50 -0.21 -21.93
C TRP A 161 -5.47 0.88 -21.45
N VAL A 162 -4.96 2.01 -20.94
CA VAL A 162 -5.79 3.15 -20.50
C VAL A 162 -6.59 3.73 -21.67
N LEU A 163 -6.00 3.83 -22.87
CA LEU A 163 -6.71 4.28 -24.08
C LEU A 163 -7.84 3.32 -24.47
N ALA A 164 -7.57 2.01 -24.48
CA ALA A 164 -8.57 1.00 -24.79
C ALA A 164 -9.78 1.08 -23.84
N ILE A 165 -9.52 1.14 -22.53
CA ILE A 165 -10.56 1.28 -21.51
C ILE A 165 -11.30 2.62 -21.60
N SER A 166 -10.60 3.71 -21.94
CA SER A 166 -11.23 5.04 -22.07
C SER A 166 -12.28 5.12 -23.17
N MET A 167 -12.15 4.30 -24.22
CA MET A 167 -13.10 4.21 -25.32
C MET A 167 -14.40 3.47 -24.93
N GLU A 168 -14.39 2.72 -23.84
CA GLU A 168 -15.57 2.03 -23.34
C GLU A 168 -16.50 3.03 -22.62
N GLN A 169 -17.73 3.16 -23.11
CA GLN A 169 -18.70 4.12 -22.55
C GLN A 169 -19.18 3.75 -21.13
N SER A 170 -18.97 2.51 -20.71
CA SER A 170 -19.48 1.95 -19.46
C SER A 170 -18.56 2.16 -18.24
N ILE A 171 -17.32 2.60 -18.42
CA ILE A 171 -16.42 2.73 -17.26
C ILE A 171 -16.70 3.97 -16.43
N GLU A 172 -16.90 3.78 -15.13
CA GLU A 172 -16.99 4.86 -14.17
C GLU A 172 -15.63 5.55 -14.01
N ARG A 173 -15.62 6.88 -14.05
CA ARG A 173 -14.39 7.70 -13.95
C ARG A 173 -14.23 8.37 -12.57
N ASN A 174 -14.99 7.90 -11.59
CA ASN A 174 -14.94 8.38 -10.21
C ASN A 174 -14.34 7.31 -9.30
N LEU A 175 -13.74 7.72 -8.18
CA LEU A 175 -13.23 6.75 -7.21
C LEU A 175 -14.32 5.74 -6.82
N PRO A 176 -14.00 4.44 -6.82
CA PRO A 176 -14.94 3.42 -6.38
C PRO A 176 -15.15 3.54 -4.88
N CYS A 177 -16.34 4.01 -4.51
CA CYS A 177 -16.74 4.21 -3.12
C CYS A 177 -17.75 3.15 -2.68
N ASP A 178 -17.75 2.83 -1.39
CA ASP A 178 -18.85 2.06 -0.80
C ASP A 178 -20.16 2.86 -0.80
N LYS A 179 -21.26 2.20 -0.38
CA LYS A 179 -22.60 2.81 -0.29
C LYS A 179 -22.68 4.08 0.58
N ASN A 180 -21.68 4.34 1.43
CA ASN A 180 -21.60 5.50 2.30
C ASN A 180 -20.65 6.57 1.73
N GLY A 181 -20.16 6.40 0.50
CA GLY A 181 -19.24 7.34 -0.14
C GLY A 181 -17.78 7.16 0.27
N ASN A 182 -17.41 6.08 0.95
CA ASN A 182 -16.04 5.90 1.40
C ASN A 182 -15.19 5.20 0.35
N PHE A 183 -14.11 5.85 -0.08
CA PHE A 183 -13.09 5.20 -0.89
C PHE A 183 -12.43 4.06 -0.11
N GLU A 184 -12.28 2.88 -0.71
CA GLU A 184 -11.88 1.66 -0.02
C GLU A 184 -10.45 1.69 0.57
N VAL A 185 -9.56 2.50 0.00
CA VAL A 185 -8.16 2.59 0.43
C VAL A 185 -7.96 3.68 1.49
N SER A 186 -8.85 4.68 1.53
CA SER A 186 -8.72 5.84 2.42
C SER A 186 -8.95 5.46 3.88
N LEU A 187 -8.04 5.89 4.76
CA LEU A 187 -8.24 5.76 6.21
C LEU A 187 -9.21 6.81 6.75
N VAL A 188 -9.52 7.85 5.97
CA VAL A 188 -10.54 8.85 6.30
C VAL A 188 -11.83 8.52 5.55
N ASP A 189 -12.94 8.43 6.27
CA ASP A 189 -14.26 8.20 5.69
C ASP A 189 -14.93 9.49 5.22
N ALA A 190 -16.06 9.39 4.53
CA ALA A 190 -16.78 10.54 3.96
C ALA A 190 -17.29 11.53 5.04
N ASN A 191 -17.34 11.13 6.31
CA ASN A 191 -17.69 12.01 7.43
C ASN A 191 -16.46 12.68 8.08
N GLY A 192 -15.25 12.42 7.54
CA GLY A 192 -13.99 12.91 8.11
C GLY A 192 -13.48 12.09 9.30
N THR A 193 -14.06 10.93 9.58
CA THR A 193 -13.59 10.08 10.69
C THR A 193 -12.38 9.27 10.26
N SER A 194 -11.31 9.32 11.06
CA SER A 194 -10.10 8.52 10.83
C SER A 194 -10.25 7.10 11.38
N HIS A 195 -9.89 6.12 10.55
CA HIS A 195 -9.87 4.70 10.86
C HIS A 195 -8.42 4.21 10.98
N SER A 196 -8.21 3.13 11.74
CA SER A 196 -6.88 2.54 11.84
C SER A 196 -6.54 1.73 10.59
N ALA A 197 -5.30 1.84 10.11
CA ALA A 197 -4.79 0.95 9.07
C ALA A 197 -4.65 -0.48 9.60
N CYS A 198 -5.14 -1.44 8.83
CA CYS A 198 -4.97 -2.87 9.11
C CYS A 198 -3.48 -3.21 9.05
N LEU A 199 -2.92 -3.72 10.15
CA LEU A 199 -1.51 -4.13 10.21
C LEU A 199 -1.09 -5.17 9.17
N ILE A 200 -2.05 -5.86 8.55
CA ILE A 200 -1.79 -6.91 7.56
C ILE A 200 -1.94 -6.41 6.13
N SER A 201 -2.95 -5.58 5.83
CA SER A 201 -3.24 -5.17 4.46
C SER A 201 -3.03 -3.68 4.18
N GLY A 202 -2.86 -2.87 5.21
CA GLY A 202 -2.85 -1.41 5.11
C GLY A 202 -4.22 -0.79 4.82
N TYR A 203 -5.28 -1.57 4.62
CA TYR A 203 -6.63 -1.03 4.37
C TYR A 203 -7.30 -0.55 5.66
N PRO A 204 -8.29 0.37 5.59
CA PRO A 204 -9.02 0.84 6.76
C PRO A 204 -9.78 -0.28 7.47
N VAL A 205 -9.66 -0.37 8.80
CA VAL A 205 -10.46 -1.29 9.62
C VAL A 205 -11.75 -0.61 10.07
N ARG A 206 -12.83 -0.85 9.33
CA ARG A 206 -14.18 -0.27 9.59
C ARG A 206 -15.13 -1.22 10.33
N GLY A 207 -14.82 -2.51 10.35
CA GLY A 207 -15.68 -3.57 10.87
C GLY A 207 -15.06 -4.30 12.07
N SER A 208 -15.18 -5.63 12.06
CA SER A 208 -14.63 -6.48 13.12
C SER A 208 -13.10 -6.44 13.12
N ALA A 209 -12.51 -6.10 14.27
CA ALA A 209 -11.07 -5.94 14.41
C ALA A 209 -10.45 -7.02 15.31
N LYS A 210 -9.24 -7.44 14.95
CA LYS A 210 -8.27 -8.06 15.88
C LYS A 210 -7.41 -6.95 16.47
N GLN A 211 -7.48 -6.75 17.78
CA GLN A 211 -6.63 -5.81 18.51
C GLN A 211 -5.32 -6.48 18.96
N PHE A 212 -4.24 -5.70 18.95
CA PHE A 212 -2.90 -6.13 19.34
C PHE A 212 -2.45 -5.42 20.63
N GLY A 213 -2.84 -6.01 21.76
CA GLY A 213 -2.54 -5.46 23.09
C GLY A 213 -3.13 -4.06 23.28
N SER A 214 -2.42 -3.23 24.04
CA SER A 214 -2.76 -1.82 24.28
C SER A 214 -2.14 -0.85 23.28
N SER A 215 -1.52 -1.35 22.20
CA SER A 215 -0.75 -0.54 21.25
C SER A 215 -1.60 0.38 20.36
N GLY A 216 -2.92 0.22 20.37
CA GLY A 216 -3.86 0.89 19.46
C GLY A 216 -3.83 0.35 18.02
N LYS A 217 -2.95 -0.60 17.72
CA LYS A 217 -2.89 -1.23 16.39
C LYS A 217 -3.91 -2.35 16.25
N VAL A 218 -4.43 -2.49 15.04
CA VAL A 218 -5.49 -3.45 14.72
C VAL A 218 -5.25 -4.10 13.36
N ALA A 219 -5.92 -5.22 13.13
CA ALA A 219 -6.10 -5.81 11.81
C ALA A 219 -7.58 -6.09 11.59
N ASP A 220 -8.04 -5.96 10.36
CA ASP A 220 -9.32 -6.49 9.96
C ASP A 220 -9.38 -8.00 10.24
N ARG A 221 -10.48 -8.48 10.82
CA ARG A 221 -10.56 -9.85 11.35
C ARG A 221 -10.52 -10.91 10.24
N ASP A 222 -11.12 -10.64 9.09
CA ASP A 222 -11.12 -11.58 7.97
C ASP A 222 -9.73 -11.64 7.34
N THR A 223 -9.10 -10.48 7.15
CA THR A 223 -7.72 -10.36 6.68
C THR A 223 -6.74 -11.07 7.61
N TRP A 224 -6.87 -10.89 8.93
CA TRP A 224 -6.07 -11.62 9.93
C TRP A 224 -6.28 -13.12 9.82
N SER A 225 -7.54 -13.58 9.68
CA SER A 225 -7.86 -15.01 9.57
C SER A 225 -7.25 -15.64 8.33
N ARG A 226 -7.31 -14.96 7.17
CA ARG A 226 -6.64 -15.39 5.93
C ARG A 226 -5.13 -15.52 6.11
N PHE A 227 -4.51 -14.51 6.72
CA PHE A 227 -3.07 -14.48 6.97
C PHE A 227 -2.62 -15.63 7.88
N ILE A 228 -3.34 -15.87 8.98
CA ILE A 228 -3.05 -16.98 9.89
C ILE A 228 -3.29 -18.34 9.23
N MET A 229 -4.35 -18.47 8.42
CA MET A 229 -4.60 -19.70 7.68
C MET A 229 -3.45 -20.04 6.72
N ALA A 230 -2.97 -19.06 5.94
CA ALA A 230 -1.83 -19.25 5.05
C ALA A 230 -0.58 -19.70 5.83
N GLN A 231 -0.27 -19.05 6.95
CA GLN A 231 0.84 -19.41 7.83
C GLN A 231 0.72 -20.85 8.38
N LYS A 232 -0.49 -21.27 8.79
CA LYS A 232 -0.74 -22.64 9.28
C LYS A 232 -0.59 -23.69 8.16
N THR A 233 -0.96 -23.35 6.93
CA THR A 233 -0.84 -24.26 5.79
C THR A 233 0.62 -24.49 5.38
N LYS A 234 1.45 -23.43 5.37
CA LYS A 234 2.86 -23.53 4.97
C LYS A 234 3.71 -22.49 5.67
N SER A 235 4.12 -22.71 6.91
CA SER A 235 4.95 -21.73 7.61
C SER A 235 6.32 -21.54 6.94
N THR A 236 6.71 -20.29 6.72
CA THR A 236 8.05 -19.92 6.22
C THR A 236 8.84 -19.13 7.27
N GLU A 237 10.16 -19.01 7.12
CA GLU A 237 10.98 -18.21 8.05
C GLU A 237 10.56 -16.73 8.03
N SER A 238 10.28 -16.20 6.84
CA SER A 238 9.87 -14.80 6.65
C SER A 238 8.55 -14.48 7.36
N ILE A 239 7.56 -15.37 7.30
CA ILE A 239 6.27 -15.14 7.98
C ILE A 239 6.41 -15.22 9.51
N ALA A 240 7.25 -16.14 9.99
CA ALA A 240 7.51 -16.32 11.42
C ALA A 240 8.19 -15.07 12.01
N ASP A 241 9.18 -14.51 11.31
CA ASP A 241 9.81 -13.24 11.70
C ASP A 241 8.81 -12.08 11.63
N VAL A 242 7.91 -12.01 10.64
CA VAL A 242 6.86 -10.97 10.60
C VAL A 242 5.94 -11.06 11.81
N LEU A 243 5.48 -12.26 12.17
CA LEU A 243 4.65 -12.47 13.37
C LEU A 243 5.40 -12.07 14.65
N GLN A 244 6.67 -12.46 14.77
CA GLN A 244 7.51 -12.08 15.90
C GLN A 244 7.69 -10.56 15.97
N PHE A 245 7.89 -9.91 14.83
CA PHE A 245 7.98 -8.46 14.76
C PHE A 245 6.67 -7.78 15.14
N ILE A 246 5.51 -8.25 14.66
CA ILE A 246 4.21 -7.69 15.04
C ILE A 246 4.01 -7.81 16.56
N ALA A 247 4.31 -8.96 17.15
CA ALA A 247 4.27 -9.17 18.60
C ALA A 247 5.15 -8.15 19.33
N LYS A 248 6.40 -7.98 18.88
CA LYS A 248 7.35 -7.01 19.44
C LYS A 248 6.89 -5.56 19.29
N TRP A 249 6.44 -5.17 18.09
CA TRP A 249 6.02 -3.81 17.77
C TRP A 249 4.77 -3.40 18.56
N THR A 250 3.89 -4.36 18.80
CA THR A 250 2.63 -4.15 19.54
C THR A 250 2.75 -4.43 21.03
N GLN A 251 3.93 -4.85 21.51
CA GLN A 251 4.15 -5.27 22.90
C GLN A 251 3.18 -6.38 23.35
N THR A 252 2.81 -7.27 22.43
CA THR A 252 1.90 -8.38 22.69
C THR A 252 2.72 -9.66 22.96
N THR A 253 2.53 -10.28 24.13
CA THR A 253 3.32 -11.44 24.58
C THR A 253 3.15 -12.68 23.69
N SER A 254 1.95 -12.88 23.15
CA SER A 254 1.65 -13.94 22.18
C SER A 254 0.53 -13.48 21.26
N LEU A 255 0.75 -13.58 19.96
CA LEU A 255 -0.32 -13.40 18.98
C LEU A 255 -1.19 -14.65 19.06
N SER A 256 -2.41 -14.53 19.57
CA SER A 256 -3.39 -15.61 19.58
C SER A 256 -3.60 -16.09 18.12
N LEU A 257 -2.95 -17.20 17.77
CA LEU A 257 -3.06 -17.90 16.48
C LEU A 257 -4.37 -18.69 16.39
#